data_AF-A0A8I6YZ04-F1
#
_entry.id   AF-A0A8I6YZ04-F1
#
_cell.length_a   1.000
_cell.length_b   1.000
_cell.length_c   1.000
_cell.angle_alpha   90.00
_cell.angle_beta   90.00
_cell.angle_gamma   90.00
#
_symmetry.space_group_name_H-M   'P 1'
#
loop_
_entity.id
_entity.type
_entity.pdbx_description
1 polymer ?
#
loop_
_entity_poly.entity_id
_entity_poly.type
_entity_poly.pdbx_seq_one_letter_code
_entity_poly.pdbx_strand_id
1 'polypeptide(L)'
;MPPIFTERIVRGRARDRTLVGSPAARRRTSMAAASSLPCLVFHHGDDGQHSTTLYSIADGARRPCEETEEALRGKRSWVTSHGRLLVWDPVTLSTFLWDPRAANKIALPQWASPPAAGTDCVLSDDPTGPADCFTVVVLEPFESESDTALWYCHHAGGTSPPSPWTRRVYDLGGSWVSAPWGKFWTKRFVSGLTACRGKFYWPASADKYGVLDFSPEPSLTTVTMA
;
A
#
# COMPACT_ATOMS: atom_id res chain seq x y z
N MET A 1 7.39 -20.25 -20.36
CA MET A 1 7.39 -19.60 -19.03
C MET A 1 5.98 -19.71 -18.47
N PRO A 2 5.80 -20.17 -17.22
CA PRO A 2 4.48 -20.09 -16.60
C PRO A 2 4.15 -18.62 -16.29
N PRO A 3 2.88 -18.19 -16.41
CA PRO A 3 2.47 -16.83 -16.08
C PRO A 3 2.63 -16.58 -14.57
N ILE A 4 3.28 -15.47 -14.21
CA ILE A 4 3.44 -15.02 -12.82
C ILE A 4 2.12 -14.35 -12.42
N PHE A 5 1.23 -15.12 -11.78
CA PHE A 5 0.01 -14.58 -11.18
C PHE A 5 0.39 -13.72 -9.95
N THR A 6 0.08 -12.42 -9.99
CA THR A 6 0.20 -11.55 -8.80
C THR A 6 -1.20 -11.29 -8.25
N GLU A 7 -1.61 -12.04 -7.23
CA GLU A 7 -2.84 -11.78 -6.47
C GLU A 7 -2.59 -10.64 -5.46
N ARG A 8 -3.45 -9.62 -5.43
CA ARG A 8 -3.32 -8.45 -4.56
C ARG A 8 -4.59 -8.22 -3.75
N ILE A 9 -4.48 -8.36 -2.43
CA ILE A 9 -5.62 -8.28 -1.50
C ILE A 9 -5.69 -6.89 -0.87
N VAL A 10 -6.83 -6.21 -1.05
CA VAL A 10 -7.12 -4.90 -0.46
C VAL A 10 -8.11 -5.12 0.69
N ARG A 11 -7.65 -5.01 1.95
CA ARG A 11 -8.49 -5.18 3.16
C ARG A 11 -8.92 -3.81 3.72
N GLY A 12 -10.17 -3.70 4.17
CA GLY A 12 -10.66 -2.52 4.90
C GLY A 12 -11.70 -2.88 5.95
N ARG A 13 -11.81 -2.05 7.00
CA ARG A 13 -12.64 -2.28 8.19
C ARG A 13 -14.10 -1.96 7.89
N ALA A 14 -14.99 -2.93 8.08
CA ALA A 14 -16.43 -2.75 7.90
C ALA A 14 -17.00 -1.81 8.99
N ARG A 15 -17.79 -0.81 8.59
CA ARG A 15 -18.71 -0.09 9.49
C ARG A 15 -20.10 -0.71 9.34
N ASP A 16 -20.64 -1.14 10.47
CA ASP A 16 -21.97 -1.72 10.57
C ASP A 16 -23.04 -0.64 10.30
N ARG A 17 -23.94 -0.91 9.35
CA ARG A 17 -25.09 -0.05 9.06
C ARG A 17 -26.35 -0.90 9.12
N THR A 18 -27.02 -0.83 10.26
CA THR A 18 -28.34 -1.38 10.49
C THR A 18 -29.38 -0.63 9.66
N LEU A 19 -30.13 -1.32 8.80
CA LEU A 19 -31.25 -0.78 8.02
C LEU A 19 -32.55 -1.49 8.43
N VAL A 20 -33.52 -0.72 8.94
CA VAL A 20 -34.93 -1.11 9.08
C VAL A 20 -35.70 -0.48 7.91
N GLY A 21 -36.51 -1.28 7.21
CA GLY A 21 -37.07 -0.92 5.89
C GLY A 21 -38.57 -0.55 5.85
N SER A 22 -39.00 0.05 4.74
CA SER A 22 -40.24 -0.23 3.98
C SER A 22 -40.37 0.65 2.72
N PRO A 23 -41.23 0.29 1.73
CA PRO A 23 -40.88 0.44 0.30
C PRO A 23 -41.73 1.44 -0.51
N ALA A 24 -41.35 1.52 -1.80
CA ALA A 24 -42.08 1.99 -2.98
C ALA A 24 -41.78 3.42 -3.48
N ALA A 25 -40.89 3.51 -4.47
CA ALA A 25 -41.14 4.23 -5.72
C ALA A 25 -40.06 3.88 -6.75
N ARG A 26 -40.49 3.38 -7.92
CA ARG A 26 -39.66 3.15 -9.10
C ARG A 26 -38.99 4.45 -9.53
N ARG A 27 -37.66 4.51 -9.46
CA ARG A 27 -36.84 5.34 -10.34
C ARG A 27 -35.61 4.55 -10.74
N ARG A 28 -35.41 4.41 -12.05
CA ARG A 28 -34.18 3.88 -12.64
C ARG A 28 -33.07 4.86 -12.33
N THR A 29 -32.31 4.59 -11.29
CA THR A 29 -30.97 5.13 -11.09
C THR A 29 -30.06 3.93 -11.17
N SER A 30 -29.38 3.75 -12.31
CA SER A 30 -28.19 2.91 -12.39
C SER A 30 -27.09 3.63 -11.61
N MET A 31 -27.19 3.55 -10.29
CA MET A 31 -26.15 3.95 -9.38
C MET A 31 -25.13 2.83 -9.49
N ALA A 32 -24.01 3.09 -10.16
CA ALA A 32 -22.87 2.18 -10.16
C ALA A 32 -22.61 1.82 -8.69
N ALA A 33 -22.90 0.57 -8.33
CA ALA A 33 -22.82 0.14 -6.95
C ALA A 33 -21.37 0.30 -6.52
N ALA A 34 -21.12 1.28 -5.64
CA ALA A 34 -19.81 1.45 -5.02
C ALA A 34 -19.40 0.10 -4.45
N SER A 35 -18.29 -0.47 -4.95
CA SER A 35 -17.88 -1.80 -4.54
C SER A 35 -17.60 -1.79 -3.04
N SER A 36 -18.30 -2.66 -2.31
CA SER A 36 -18.11 -2.83 -0.88
C SER A 36 -16.85 -3.64 -0.63
N LEU A 37 -16.11 -3.25 0.41
CA LEU A 37 -14.88 -3.90 0.84
C LEU A 37 -15.18 -5.21 1.60
N PRO A 38 -14.22 -6.15 1.61
CA PRO A 38 -12.96 -6.11 0.86
C PRO A 38 -13.15 -6.43 -0.62
N CYS A 39 -12.28 -5.91 -1.50
CA CYS A 39 -12.28 -6.25 -2.92
C CYS A 39 -10.87 -6.68 -3.36
N LEU A 40 -10.78 -7.60 -4.31
CA LEU A 40 -9.53 -8.05 -4.92
C LEU A 40 -9.41 -7.39 -6.28
N VAL A 41 -8.23 -6.84 -6.59
CA VAL A 41 -7.95 -6.27 -7.91
C VAL A 41 -6.97 -7.19 -8.62
N PHE A 42 -7.44 -7.83 -9.69
CA PHE A 42 -6.63 -8.70 -10.54
C PHE A 42 -6.20 -7.91 -11.76
N HIS A 43 -4.90 -7.66 -11.89
CA HIS A 43 -4.34 -7.08 -13.10
C HIS A 43 -3.71 -8.20 -13.93
N HIS A 44 -4.35 -8.58 -15.04
CA HIS A 44 -3.77 -9.52 -16.01
C HIS A 44 -2.86 -8.76 -16.98
N GLY A 45 -1.56 -9.02 -16.92
CA GLY A 45 -0.58 -8.48 -17.84
C GLY A 45 0.32 -9.58 -18.38
N ASP A 46 0.04 -10.03 -19.61
CA ASP A 46 1.05 -10.32 -20.65
C ASP A 46 0.43 -10.84 -21.97
N ASP A 47 -0.84 -11.27 -21.97
CA ASP A 47 -1.39 -12.03 -23.11
C ASP A 47 -2.07 -11.16 -24.19
N GLY A 48 -1.76 -9.86 -24.27
CA GLY A 48 -2.37 -8.93 -25.23
C GLY A 48 -3.85 -8.57 -24.94
N GLN A 49 -4.51 -9.31 -24.05
CA GLN A 49 -5.82 -8.97 -23.49
C GLN A 49 -5.65 -8.45 -22.06
N HIS A 50 -5.25 -7.18 -21.97
CA HIS A 50 -5.23 -6.48 -20.69
C HIS A 50 -6.67 -6.40 -20.16
N SER A 51 -6.94 -7.03 -19.03
CA SER A 51 -8.20 -6.82 -18.31
C SER A 51 -7.89 -6.69 -16.83
N THR A 52 -8.23 -5.53 -16.27
CA THR A 52 -8.25 -5.40 -14.82
C THR A 52 -9.63 -5.77 -14.32
N THR A 53 -9.71 -6.81 -13.50
CA THR A 53 -10.97 -7.26 -12.92
C THR A 53 -10.99 -6.90 -11.44
N LEU A 54 -12.05 -6.23 -11.01
CA LEU A 54 -12.34 -6.02 -9.61
C LEU A 54 -13.30 -7.10 -9.14
N TYR A 55 -12.93 -7.82 -8.10
CA TYR A 55 -13.75 -8.81 -7.44
C TYR A 55 -14.17 -8.27 -6.07
N SER A 56 -15.45 -8.01 -5.85
CA SER A 56 -15.90 -7.68 -4.49
C SER A 56 -16.16 -8.97 -3.73
N ILE A 57 -15.59 -9.09 -2.53
CA ILE A 57 -15.78 -10.25 -1.65
C ILE A 57 -17.18 -10.20 -1.02
N ALA A 58 -17.75 -9.00 -0.88
CA ALA A 58 -19.05 -8.81 -0.25
C ALA A 58 -20.22 -9.35 -1.09
N ASP A 59 -20.13 -9.25 -2.42
CA ASP A 59 -21.18 -9.71 -3.34
C ASP A 59 -20.71 -10.84 -4.28
N GLY A 60 -19.43 -11.22 -4.21
CA GLY A 60 -18.84 -12.24 -5.07
C GLY A 60 -18.79 -11.86 -6.56
N ALA A 61 -19.06 -10.60 -6.91
CA ALA A 61 -19.16 -10.17 -8.30
C ALA A 61 -17.79 -9.79 -8.86
N ARG A 62 -17.48 -10.33 -10.05
CA ARG A 62 -16.40 -9.84 -10.91
C ARG A 62 -16.95 -8.73 -11.81
N ARG A 63 -16.32 -7.57 -11.75
CA ARG A 63 -16.66 -6.42 -12.58
C ARG A 63 -15.42 -6.06 -13.42
N PRO A 64 -15.56 -5.97 -14.76
CA PRO A 64 -14.56 -5.27 -15.56
C PRO A 64 -14.45 -3.84 -15.04
N CYS A 65 -13.24 -3.33 -14.87
CA CYS A 65 -13.06 -1.94 -14.47
C CYS A 65 -12.12 -1.24 -15.45
N GLU A 66 -12.70 -0.66 -16.50
CA GLU A 66 -11.99 0.11 -17.52
C GLU A 66 -11.21 1.29 -16.90
N GLU A 67 -11.79 1.97 -15.92
CA GLU A 67 -11.14 3.05 -15.17
C GLU A 67 -9.92 2.54 -14.37
N THR A 68 -10.00 1.32 -13.83
CA THR A 68 -8.85 0.67 -13.20
C THR A 68 -7.79 0.30 -14.24
N GLU A 69 -8.23 -0.15 -15.42
CA GLU A 69 -7.32 -0.47 -16.51
C GLU A 69 -6.54 0.77 -16.94
N GLU A 70 -7.17 1.92 -17.16
CA GLU A 70 -6.46 3.16 -17.46
C GLU A 70 -5.51 3.57 -16.32
N ALA A 71 -5.99 3.47 -15.07
CA ALA A 71 -5.21 3.83 -13.89
C ALA A 71 -4.00 2.91 -13.63
N LEU A 72 -4.00 1.66 -14.11
CA LEU A 72 -2.93 0.69 -13.84
C LEU A 72 -2.15 0.23 -15.09
N ARG A 73 -2.68 0.42 -16.30
CA ARG A 73 -2.03 -0.05 -17.55
C ARG A 73 -0.65 0.56 -17.69
N GLY A 74 0.34 -0.31 -17.84
CA GLY A 74 1.75 0.05 -18.02
C GLY A 74 2.38 0.70 -16.79
N LYS A 75 1.71 0.68 -15.63
CA LYS A 75 2.13 1.37 -14.40
C LYS A 75 2.50 0.36 -13.33
N ARG A 76 3.40 0.75 -12.44
CA ARG A 76 3.74 -0.03 -11.25
C ARG A 76 2.79 0.35 -10.11
N SER A 77 2.50 -0.59 -9.23
CA SER A 77 1.71 -0.28 -8.03
C SER A 77 2.07 -1.11 -6.81
N TRP A 78 1.71 -0.61 -5.62
CA TRP A 78 1.83 -1.25 -4.31
C TRP A 78 0.50 -1.18 -3.57
N VAL A 79 0.18 -2.24 -2.82
CA VAL A 79 -1.03 -2.30 -1.99
C VAL A 79 -0.78 -1.56 -0.69
N THR A 80 -1.76 -0.77 -0.25
CA THR A 80 -1.71 -0.06 1.04
C THR A 80 -2.69 -0.63 2.06
N SER A 81 -2.41 -0.40 3.34
CA SER A 81 -3.24 -0.82 4.49
C SER A 81 -4.67 -0.26 4.49
N HIS A 82 -4.95 0.84 3.79
CA HIS A 82 -6.28 1.49 3.72
C HIS A 82 -7.10 1.07 2.50
N GLY A 83 -6.60 0.07 1.78
CA GLY A 83 -7.27 -0.44 0.61
C GLY A 83 -7.26 0.53 -0.57
N ARG A 84 -6.17 1.28 -0.70
CA ARG A 84 -5.79 2.08 -1.86
C ARG A 84 -4.54 1.49 -2.50
N LEU A 85 -4.28 1.83 -3.75
CA LEU A 85 -3.04 1.46 -4.43
C LEU A 85 -2.16 2.70 -4.56
N LEU A 86 -0.90 2.60 -4.13
CA LEU A 86 0.12 3.54 -4.60
C LEU A 86 0.44 3.15 -6.04
N VAL A 87 0.32 4.08 -6.97
CA VAL A 87 0.59 3.87 -8.39
C VAL A 87 1.72 4.79 -8.83
N TRP A 88 2.62 4.26 -9.65
CA TRP A 88 3.71 4.99 -10.29
C TRP A 88 3.67 4.79 -11.80
N ASP A 89 3.73 5.90 -12.53
CA ASP A 89 3.81 5.90 -13.98
C ASP A 89 5.27 6.04 -14.45
N PRO A 90 5.83 5.03 -15.14
CA PRO A 90 7.20 5.08 -15.65
C PRO A 90 7.45 6.17 -16.70
N VAL A 91 6.41 6.63 -17.41
CA VAL A 91 6.54 7.62 -18.49
C VAL A 91 6.63 9.04 -17.92
N THR A 92 5.75 9.36 -16.98
CA THR A 92 5.63 10.72 -16.40
C THR A 92 6.36 10.88 -15.06
N LEU A 93 6.85 9.78 -14.49
CA LEU A 93 7.39 9.68 -13.12
C LEU A 93 6.39 10.11 -12.04
N SER A 94 5.12 10.27 -12.39
CA SER A 94 4.08 10.68 -11.45
C SER A 94 3.76 9.55 -10.49
N THR A 95 3.45 9.91 -9.24
CA THR A 95 2.89 8.99 -8.27
C THR A 95 1.56 9.49 -7.76
N PHE A 96 0.67 8.58 -7.44
CA PHE A 96 -0.63 8.90 -6.86
C PHE A 96 -1.17 7.74 -6.04
N LEU A 97 -1.96 8.05 -5.01
CA LEU A 97 -2.82 7.05 -4.37
C LEU A 97 -4.12 6.96 -5.14
N TRP A 98 -4.46 5.76 -5.60
CA TRP A 98 -5.68 5.49 -6.32
C TRP A 98 -6.66 4.68 -5.47
N ASP A 99 -7.92 5.12 -5.46
CA ASP A 99 -9.01 4.41 -4.80
C ASP A 99 -9.82 3.61 -5.83
N PRO A 100 -9.79 2.27 -5.78
CA PRO A 100 -10.57 1.42 -6.68
C PRO A 100 -12.09 1.58 -6.54
N ARG A 101 -12.58 2.19 -5.45
CA ARG A 101 -14.02 2.28 -5.15
C ARG A 101 -14.65 3.54 -5.73
N ALA A 102 -13.88 4.62 -5.73
CA ALA A 102 -14.32 5.95 -6.15
C ALA A 102 -13.68 6.41 -7.46
N ALA A 103 -12.76 5.60 -8.01
CA ALA A 103 -11.91 5.95 -9.15
C ALA A 103 -11.17 7.30 -8.99
N ASN A 104 -10.96 7.74 -7.74
CA ASN A 104 -10.30 9.01 -7.44
C ASN A 104 -8.81 8.82 -7.20
N LYS A 105 -8.06 9.91 -7.36
CA LYS A 105 -6.60 9.95 -7.26
C LYS A 105 -6.21 11.06 -6.28
N ILE A 106 -5.29 10.77 -5.39
CA ILE A 106 -4.56 11.78 -4.61
C ILE A 106 -3.17 11.88 -5.20
N ALA A 107 -2.84 13.04 -5.75
CA ALA A 107 -1.53 13.29 -6.33
C ALA A 107 -0.45 13.27 -5.23
N LEU A 108 0.67 12.61 -5.54
CA LEU A 108 1.86 12.57 -4.73
C LEU A 108 3.04 13.14 -5.55
N PRO A 109 4.18 13.47 -4.90
CA PRO A 109 5.34 14.00 -5.62
C PRO A 109 5.83 13.02 -6.68
N GLN A 110 6.51 13.52 -7.71
CA GLN A 110 7.15 12.65 -8.69
C GLN A 110 8.23 11.78 -8.04
N TRP A 111 8.35 10.54 -8.49
CA TRP A 111 9.30 9.57 -7.96
C TRP A 111 10.17 9.02 -9.09
N ALA A 112 11.42 9.47 -9.15
CA ALA A 112 12.30 9.18 -10.28
C ALA A 112 12.69 7.70 -10.38
N SER A 113 12.94 7.06 -9.24
CA SER A 113 13.40 5.66 -9.20
C SER A 113 12.77 4.93 -8.01
N PRO A 114 11.56 4.37 -8.18
CA PRO A 114 10.94 3.58 -7.14
C PRO A 114 11.55 2.18 -7.03
N PRO A 115 11.51 1.55 -5.84
CA PRO A 115 11.93 0.17 -5.66
C PRO A 115 11.07 -0.80 -6.47
N ALA A 116 11.47 -2.07 -6.50
CA ALA A 116 10.71 -3.11 -7.17
C ALA A 116 9.24 -3.17 -6.65
N ALA A 117 8.34 -3.60 -7.53
CA ALA A 117 6.93 -3.78 -7.18
C ALA A 117 6.77 -4.94 -6.18
N GLY A 118 5.75 -4.88 -5.32
CA GLY A 118 5.44 -5.97 -4.39
C GLY A 118 6.12 -5.87 -3.02
N THR A 119 6.79 -4.76 -2.73
CA THR A 119 7.23 -4.43 -1.37
C THR A 119 6.10 -3.87 -0.52
N ASP A 120 6.28 -3.87 0.81
CA ASP A 120 5.30 -3.30 1.73
C ASP A 120 5.16 -1.79 1.50
N CYS A 121 3.91 -1.34 1.33
CA CYS A 121 3.54 0.06 1.29
C CYS A 121 2.48 0.34 2.36
N VAL A 122 2.74 1.33 3.22
CA VAL A 122 1.89 1.62 4.39
C VAL A 122 1.64 3.11 4.48
N LEU A 123 0.42 3.47 4.88
CA LEU A 123 0.01 4.85 5.12
C LEU A 123 -0.13 5.06 6.62
N SER A 124 0.35 6.19 7.15
CA SER A 124 0.29 6.50 8.58
C SER A 124 -1.13 6.70 9.10
N ASP A 125 -2.03 7.18 8.23
CA ASP A 125 -3.43 7.49 8.53
C ASP A 125 -4.28 7.37 7.25
N ASP A 126 -5.60 7.51 7.40
CA ASP A 126 -6.55 7.52 6.30
C ASP A 126 -6.35 8.78 5.42
N PRO A 127 -6.05 8.63 4.12
CA PRO A 127 -5.92 9.75 3.18
C PRO A 127 -7.19 10.57 2.97
N THR A 128 -8.33 10.13 3.49
CA THR A 128 -9.60 10.86 3.45
C THR A 128 -10.07 11.31 4.83
N GLY A 129 -9.19 11.16 5.83
CA GLY A 129 -9.43 11.59 7.19
C GLY A 129 -9.57 13.12 7.30
N PRO A 130 -10.16 13.62 8.40
CA PRO A 130 -10.42 15.04 8.60
C PRO A 130 -9.16 15.92 8.65
N ALA A 131 -8.00 15.33 8.96
CA ALA A 131 -6.72 16.01 8.94
C ALA A 131 -6.13 16.14 7.53
N ASP A 132 -6.55 15.29 6.57
CA ASP A 132 -6.01 15.20 5.21
C ASP A 132 -4.46 15.15 5.17
N CYS A 133 -3.84 14.64 6.23
CA CYS A 133 -2.39 14.56 6.39
C CYS A 133 -2.00 13.11 6.64
N PHE A 134 -1.07 12.61 5.84
CA PHE A 134 -0.56 11.25 6.00
C PHE A 134 0.86 11.12 5.46
N THR A 135 1.56 10.11 5.94
CA THR A 135 2.88 9.71 5.43
C THR A 135 2.74 8.41 4.67
N VAL A 136 3.29 8.36 3.46
CA VAL A 136 3.43 7.13 2.69
C VAL A 136 4.81 6.57 2.96
N VAL A 137 4.90 5.28 3.32
CA VAL A 137 6.17 4.57 3.49
C VAL A 137 6.18 3.37 2.55
N VAL A 138 7.25 3.22 1.77
CA VAL A 138 7.51 2.06 0.91
C VAL A 138 8.84 1.46 1.32
N LEU A 139 8.84 0.17 1.66
CA LEU A 139 10.09 -0.53 1.97
C LEU A 139 10.81 -0.90 0.66
N GLU A 140 12.14 -0.78 0.64
CA GLU A 140 12.93 -1.40 -0.43
C GLU A 140 13.01 -2.91 -0.17
N PRO A 141 13.01 -3.74 -1.23
CA PRO A 141 13.18 -5.18 -1.05
C PRO A 141 14.57 -5.45 -0.47
N PHE A 142 14.65 -6.37 0.48
CA PHE A 142 15.95 -6.81 0.97
C PHE A 142 16.60 -7.73 -0.05
N GLU A 143 17.65 -7.25 -0.69
CA GLU A 143 18.59 -8.08 -1.44
C GLU A 143 19.86 -8.25 -0.60
N SER A 144 20.44 -9.45 -0.58
CA SER A 144 21.50 -9.84 0.36
C SER A 144 22.75 -8.96 0.35
N GLU A 145 22.97 -8.19 -0.72
CA GLU A 145 24.13 -7.31 -0.91
C GLU A 145 23.77 -5.81 -0.84
N SER A 146 22.49 -5.47 -0.72
CA SER A 146 21.99 -4.10 -0.81
C SER A 146 21.81 -3.46 0.57
N ASP A 147 21.93 -2.13 0.60
CA ASP A 147 21.53 -1.35 1.77
C ASP A 147 20.04 -1.53 2.05
N THR A 148 19.70 -1.70 3.32
CA THR A 148 18.31 -1.69 3.77
C THR A 148 17.84 -0.25 3.81
N ALA A 149 16.83 0.07 3.00
CA ALA A 149 16.28 1.42 2.97
C ALA A 149 14.76 1.42 2.88
N LEU A 150 14.20 2.58 3.18
CA LEU A 150 12.81 2.89 2.97
C LEU A 150 12.68 4.21 2.22
N TRP A 151 11.57 4.37 1.53
CA TRP A 151 11.16 5.61 0.91
C TRP A 151 9.96 6.16 1.63
N TYR A 152 9.90 7.48 1.78
CA TYR A 152 8.74 8.14 2.33
C TYR A 152 8.47 9.49 1.71
N CYS A 153 7.21 9.91 1.75
CA CYS A 153 6.80 11.28 1.54
C CYS A 153 5.64 11.61 2.48
N HIS A 154 5.54 12.87 2.87
CA HIS A 154 4.43 13.44 3.59
C HIS A 154 3.47 14.13 2.61
N HIS A 155 2.20 13.78 2.75
CA HIS A 155 1.09 14.52 2.21
C HIS A 155 0.54 15.41 3.32
N ALA A 156 0.53 16.72 3.07
CA ALA A 156 -0.11 17.70 3.93
C ALA A 156 -1.36 18.20 3.21
N GLY A 157 -2.52 18.07 3.84
CA GLY A 157 -3.78 18.54 3.28
C GLY A 157 -3.77 20.04 3.07
N GLY A 158 -4.43 20.51 2.00
CA GLY A 158 -4.52 21.93 1.65
C GLY A 158 -3.63 22.35 0.46
N THR A 159 -3.14 23.59 0.48
CA THR A 159 -2.40 24.22 -0.64
C THR A 159 -0.88 24.06 -0.56
N SER A 160 -0.36 23.41 0.49
CA SER A 160 1.08 23.16 0.59
C SER A 160 1.50 22.07 -0.39
N PRO A 161 2.61 22.27 -1.12
CA PRO A 161 3.12 21.24 -2.01
C PRO A 161 3.51 19.99 -1.20
N PRO A 162 3.25 18.77 -1.71
CA PRO A 162 3.62 17.56 -1.00
C PRO A 162 5.14 17.47 -0.89
N SER A 163 5.65 16.96 0.24
CA SER A 163 7.10 16.83 0.45
C SER A 163 7.69 15.82 -0.54
N PRO A 164 8.86 16.04 -1.13
CA PRO A 164 9.44 15.12 -2.10
C PRO A 164 9.71 13.74 -1.50
N TRP A 165 9.76 12.72 -2.38
CA TRP A 165 10.17 11.38 -1.98
C TRP A 165 11.59 11.40 -1.42
N THR A 166 11.74 10.90 -0.20
CA THR A 166 13.01 10.84 0.51
C THR A 166 13.38 9.38 0.76
N ARG A 167 14.59 9.00 0.34
CA ARG A 167 15.17 7.68 0.64
C ARG A 167 15.94 7.76 1.95
N ARG A 168 15.69 6.82 2.86
CA ARG A 168 16.44 6.68 4.11
C ARG A 168 17.00 5.28 4.22
N VAL A 169 18.33 5.19 4.20
CA VAL A 169 19.07 3.99 4.58
C VAL A 169 19.00 3.84 6.09
N TYR A 170 18.80 2.61 6.54
CA TYR A 170 18.83 2.24 7.94
C TYR A 170 19.66 0.97 8.11
N ASP A 171 20.16 0.75 9.32
CA ASP A 171 20.84 -0.49 9.69
C ASP A 171 20.28 -0.99 11.02
N LEU A 172 19.72 -2.21 11.01
CA LEU A 172 19.23 -2.89 12.21
C LEU A 172 20.23 -3.92 12.73
N GLY A 173 21.44 -3.92 12.17
CA GLY A 173 22.46 -4.92 12.36
C GLY A 173 22.09 -6.24 11.70
N GLY A 174 22.67 -7.32 12.20
CA GLY A 174 22.41 -8.66 11.71
C GLY A 174 22.72 -9.71 12.78
N SER A 175 22.56 -10.97 12.40
CA SER A 175 22.92 -12.10 13.24
C SER A 175 23.38 -13.27 12.40
N TRP A 176 24.24 -14.11 12.97
CA TRP A 176 24.57 -15.38 12.36
C TRP A 176 23.40 -16.36 12.53
N VAL A 177 22.99 -16.97 11.43
CA VAL A 177 21.97 -18.03 11.42
C VAL A 177 22.67 -19.34 11.08
N SER A 178 22.36 -20.38 11.86
CA SER A 178 22.79 -21.74 11.60
C SER A 178 21.70 -22.49 10.84
N ALA A 179 22.06 -23.09 9.71
CA ALA A 179 21.20 -23.97 8.92
C ALA A 179 21.92 -25.28 8.61
N PRO A 180 21.22 -26.32 8.11
CA PRO A 180 21.83 -27.62 7.80
C PRO A 180 23.02 -27.55 6.83
N TRP A 181 23.06 -26.54 5.97
CA TRP A 181 24.14 -26.31 4.99
C TRP A 181 25.26 -25.38 5.48
N GLY A 182 25.21 -24.94 6.74
CA GLY A 182 26.26 -24.13 7.35
C GLY A 182 25.75 -22.90 8.09
N LYS A 183 26.71 -22.07 8.53
CA LYS A 183 26.46 -20.83 9.27
C LYS A 183 26.66 -19.65 8.33
N PHE A 184 25.66 -18.78 8.20
CA PHE A 184 25.71 -17.61 7.35
C PHE A 184 25.21 -16.36 8.08
N TRP A 185 25.70 -15.20 7.69
CA TRP A 185 25.27 -13.92 8.25
C TRP A 185 23.97 -13.48 7.59
N THR A 186 22.99 -13.06 8.39
CA THR A 186 21.75 -12.45 7.89
C THR A 186 21.61 -11.04 8.45
N LYS A 187 21.35 -10.07 7.57
CA LYS A 187 21.05 -8.69 7.98
C LYS A 187 19.58 -8.61 8.40
N ARG A 188 19.29 -7.82 9.42
CA ARG A 188 17.92 -7.53 9.84
C ARG A 188 17.35 -6.40 8.99
N PHE A 189 16.10 -6.55 8.59
CA PHE A 189 15.36 -5.56 7.80
C PHE A 189 13.95 -5.40 8.35
N VAL A 190 13.35 -4.23 8.10
CA VAL A 190 11.96 -3.98 8.47
C VAL A 190 11.06 -4.81 7.57
N SER A 191 10.09 -5.52 8.13
CA SER A 191 9.07 -6.26 7.39
C SER A 191 7.77 -6.30 8.17
N GLY A 192 6.62 -6.40 7.49
CA GLY A 192 5.31 -6.45 8.17
C GLY A 192 4.97 -5.13 8.86
N LEU A 193 5.35 -4.01 8.24
CA LEU A 193 5.13 -2.67 8.80
C LEU A 193 3.62 -2.39 8.92
N THR A 194 3.20 -1.86 10.06
CA THR A 194 1.80 -1.51 10.35
C THR A 194 1.74 -0.11 10.93
N ALA A 195 0.83 0.72 10.41
CA ALA A 195 0.59 2.05 10.95
C ALA A 195 -0.37 2.02 12.14
N CYS A 196 -0.08 2.82 13.16
CA CYS A 196 -0.98 3.09 14.27
C CYS A 196 -0.73 4.51 14.79
N ARG A 197 -1.77 5.34 14.77
CA ARG A 197 -1.75 6.71 15.34
C ARG A 197 -0.58 7.57 14.83
N GLY A 198 -0.34 7.57 13.52
CA GLY A 198 0.71 8.38 12.90
C GLY A 198 2.13 7.79 12.98
N LYS A 199 2.33 6.69 13.70
CA LYS A 199 3.61 5.97 13.76
C LYS A 199 3.51 4.62 13.06
N PHE A 200 4.65 4.02 12.77
CA PHE A 200 4.72 2.72 12.15
C PHE A 200 5.43 1.72 13.07
N TYR A 201 4.96 0.49 13.05
CA TYR A 201 5.39 -0.56 13.95
C TYR A 201 5.71 -1.82 13.14
N TRP A 202 6.73 -2.55 13.53
CA TRP A 202 7.04 -3.85 12.95
C TRP A 202 7.49 -4.84 14.04
N PRO A 203 7.29 -6.15 13.84
CA PRO A 203 7.86 -7.15 14.74
C PRO A 203 9.39 -7.15 14.63
N ALA A 204 10.09 -6.77 15.70
CA ALA A 204 11.55 -6.71 15.72
C ALA A 204 12.19 -8.00 16.28
N SER A 205 11.56 -8.57 17.32
CA SER A 205 11.89 -9.88 17.90
C SER A 205 10.64 -10.47 18.57
N ALA A 206 10.75 -11.65 19.15
CA ALA A 206 9.65 -12.30 19.87
C ALA A 206 9.08 -11.46 21.03
N ASP A 207 9.90 -10.57 21.60
CA ASP A 207 9.63 -9.76 22.79
C ASP A 207 9.71 -8.25 22.53
N LYS A 208 9.91 -7.81 21.28
CA LYS A 208 10.05 -6.38 20.94
C LYS A 208 9.33 -6.02 19.64
N TYR A 209 8.80 -4.81 19.63
CA TYR A 209 8.39 -4.13 18.40
C TYR A 209 9.36 -3.02 18.06
N GLY A 210 9.61 -2.84 16.77
CA GLY A 210 10.22 -1.64 16.26
C GLY A 210 9.20 -0.53 16.09
N VAL A 211 9.65 0.72 16.23
CA VAL A 211 8.87 1.93 16.01
C VAL A 211 9.60 2.83 15.04
N LEU A 212 8.92 3.22 13.98
CA LEU A 212 9.35 4.21 13.00
C LEU A 212 8.48 5.44 13.20
N ASP A 213 9.14 6.53 13.58
CA ASP A 213 8.54 7.84 13.85
C ASP A 213 9.22 8.89 12.98
N PHE A 214 8.45 9.85 12.49
CA PHE A 214 8.91 10.92 11.59
C PHE A 214 9.02 12.28 12.31
N SER A 215 8.92 12.32 13.64
CA SER A 215 8.98 13.56 14.42
C SER A 215 10.24 13.64 15.30
N PRO A 216 11.14 14.65 15.14
CA PRO A 216 11.22 15.64 14.05
C PRO A 216 11.89 15.11 12.77
N GLU A 217 12.64 14.01 12.88
CA GLU A 217 13.30 13.31 11.77
C GLU A 217 12.96 11.82 11.81
N PRO A 218 13.06 11.08 10.69
CA PRO A 218 12.82 9.64 10.67
C PRO A 218 13.77 8.91 11.61
N SER A 219 13.21 8.28 12.63
CA SER A 219 13.94 7.50 13.63
C SER A 219 13.36 6.09 13.74
N LEU A 220 14.25 5.09 13.79
CA LEU A 220 13.92 3.70 14.03
C LEU A 220 14.38 3.33 15.43
N THR A 221 13.45 2.91 16.29
CA THR A 221 13.71 2.51 17.66
C THR A 221 13.08 1.15 17.95
N THR A 222 13.41 0.53 19.09
CA THR A 222 12.79 -0.72 19.54
C THR A 222 12.25 -0.58 20.95
N VAL A 223 11.11 -1.19 21.20
CA VAL A 223 10.38 -1.15 22.48
C VAL A 223 10.02 -2.58 22.89
N THR A 224 10.20 -2.91 24.16
CA THR A 224 9.85 -4.21 24.72
C THR A 224 8.34 -4.36 24.87
N MET A 225 7.83 -5.55 24.55
CA MET A 225 6.45 -5.93 24.85
C MET A 225 6.30 -6.05 26.37
N ALA A 226 5.33 -5.32 26.92
CA ALA A 226 4.96 -5.42 28.33
C ALA A 226 4.10 -6.68 28.59
#